data_AF-A0A5E7IS41-F1
#
_entry.id   AF-A0A5E7IS41-F1
#
_cell.length_a   1.000
_cell.length_b   1.000
_cell.length_c   1.000
_cell.angle_alpha   90.00
_cell.angle_beta   90.00
_cell.angle_gamma   90.00
#
_symmetry.space_group_name_H-M   'P 1'
#
loop_
_entity.id
_entity.type
_entity.pdbx_description
1 polymer ?
#
loop_
_entity_poly.entity_id
_entity_poly.type
_entity_poly.pdbx_seq_one_letter_code
_entity_poly.pdbx_strand_id
1 'polypeptide(L)'
;MGTPTIKTTGNGTISAIRNVWIDSTSTRFAMVLPNDGCSRLAVRIGTNLTADGHDCFQVGDKVKFTLMTGPAGECPRVQDLVKSADTNTF
;
A
#
# COMPACT_ATOMS: atom_id res chain seq x y z
N MET A 1 -16.74 20.46 13.51
CA MET A 1 -15.27 20.56 13.45
C MET A 1 -14.74 19.18 13.09
N GLY A 2 -14.44 18.92 11.81
CA GLY A 2 -13.91 17.62 11.39
C GLY A 2 -12.48 17.46 11.90
N THR A 3 -12.20 16.40 12.65
CA THR A 3 -10.85 16.06 13.09
C THR A 3 -9.93 15.90 11.89
N PRO A 4 -8.74 16.55 11.88
CA PRO A 4 -7.86 16.53 10.73
C PRO A 4 -7.32 15.11 10.51
N THR A 5 -7.51 14.59 9.31
CA THR A 5 -6.82 13.38 8.86
C THR A 5 -5.35 13.75 8.61
N ILE A 6 -4.44 13.13 9.36
CA ILE A 6 -3.01 13.34 9.16
C ILE A 6 -2.57 12.42 8.02
N LYS A 7 -1.97 13.02 6.98
CA LYS A 7 -1.38 12.28 5.86
C LYS A 7 0.14 12.25 6.04
N THR A 8 0.68 11.05 6.17
CA THR A 8 2.12 10.83 6.31
C THR A 8 2.60 9.94 5.17
N THR A 9 3.62 10.38 4.44
CA THR A 9 4.25 9.55 3.41
C THR A 9 5.29 8.64 4.05
N GLY A 10 5.19 7.34 3.77
CA GLY A 10 6.12 6.32 4.23
C GLY A 10 6.75 5.57 3.06
N ASN A 11 7.88 4.91 3.35
CA ASN A 11 8.53 4.00 2.43
C ASN A 11 8.59 2.61 3.07
N GLY A 12 8.52 1.57 2.25
CA GLY A 12 8.66 0.21 2.72
C GLY A 12 8.85 -0.78 1.59
N THR A 13 8.88 -2.06 1.94
CA THR A 13 9.09 -3.15 0.99
C THR A 13 7.91 -4.11 1.06
N ILE A 14 7.40 -4.55 -0.08
CA ILE A 14 6.35 -5.56 -0.12
C ILE A 14 6.94 -6.89 0.36
N SER A 15 6.47 -7.39 1.50
CA SER A 15 6.90 -8.67 2.07
C SER A 15 5.99 -9.82 1.64
N ALA A 16 4.73 -9.56 1.27
CA ALA A 16 3.84 -10.58 0.71
C ALA A 16 2.70 -9.93 -0.09
N ILE A 17 2.11 -10.68 -1.01
CA ILE A 17 0.84 -10.33 -1.65
C ILE A 17 -0.18 -11.42 -1.29
N ARG A 18 -1.40 -11.01 -0.97
CA ARG A 18 -2.50 -11.91 -0.60
C ARG A 18 -3.76 -11.54 -1.34
N ASN A 19 -4.42 -12.55 -1.89
CA ASN A 19 -5.77 -12.42 -2.42
C ASN A 19 -6.75 -12.73 -1.29
N VAL A 20 -7.64 -11.80 -1.03
CA VAL A 20 -8.71 -11.92 -0.03
C VAL A 20 -10.03 -11.83 -0.79
N TRP A 21 -10.85 -12.86 -0.64
CA TRP A 21 -12.21 -12.84 -1.16
C TRP A 21 -13.09 -12.05 -0.20
N ILE A 22 -13.67 -10.95 -0.69
CA ILE A 22 -14.66 -10.16 0.03
C ILE A 22 -15.97 -10.37 -0.71
N ASP A 23 -16.88 -11.10 -0.09
CA ASP A 23 -18.10 -11.63 -0.72
C ASP A 23 -17.76 -12.45 -1.98
N SER A 24 -18.02 -11.90 -3.17
CA SER A 24 -17.73 -12.51 -4.47
C SER A 24 -16.60 -11.81 -5.24
N THR A 25 -15.95 -10.82 -4.62
CA THR A 25 -14.90 -10.02 -5.27
C THR A 25 -13.52 -10.40 -4.73
N SER A 26 -12.65 -10.93 -5.60
CA SER A 26 -11.23 -11.13 -5.26
C SER A 26 -10.51 -9.79 -5.16
N THR A 27 -10.12 -9.42 -3.95
CA THR A 27 -9.35 -8.21 -3.66
C THR A 27 -7.91 -8.56 -3.32
N ARG A 28 -6.95 -7.89 -3.95
CA ARG A 28 -5.52 -8.10 -3.65
C ARG A 28 -5.02 -7.09 -2.63
N PHE A 29 -4.19 -7.58 -1.72
CA PHE A 29 -3.53 -6.80 -0.69
C PHE A 29 -2.02 -7.03 -0.75
N ALA A 30 -1.25 -5.95 -0.80
CA ALA A 30 0.18 -5.95 -0.56
C ALA A 30 0.44 -5.77 0.94
N MET A 31 1.19 -6.68 1.52
CA MET A 31 1.71 -6.55 2.88
C MET A 31 3.06 -5.85 2.82
N VAL A 32 3.10 -4.59 3.26
CA VAL A 32 4.30 -3.74 3.26
C VAL A 32 4.96 -3.77 4.63
N LEU A 33 6.27 -3.96 4.64
CA LEU A 33 7.11 -3.76 5.81
C LEU A 33 7.70 -2.34 5.74
N PRO A 34 7.28 -1.41 6.61
CA PRO A 34 7.84 -0.06 6.64
C PRO A 34 9.31 -0.07 7.06
N ASN A 35 10.11 0.83 6.50
CA ASN A 35 11.53 0.96 6.89
C ASN A 35 11.71 1.58 8.28
N ASP A 36 10.72 2.34 8.75
CA ASP A 36 10.77 3.07 10.03
C ASP A 36 10.50 2.17 11.25
N GLY A 37 10.61 0.84 11.12
CA GLY A 37 10.43 -0.12 12.21
C GLY A 37 8.98 -0.29 12.70
N CYS A 38 8.01 0.33 12.02
CA CYS A 38 6.60 0.22 12.34
C CYS A 38 6.01 -1.17 12.02
N SER A 39 4.82 -1.45 12.56
CA SER A 39 4.07 -2.68 12.28
C SER A 39 3.79 -2.86 10.78
N ARG A 40 3.75 -4.12 10.34
CA ARG A 40 3.47 -4.50 8.95
C ARG A 40 2.10 -3.96 8.51
N LEU A 41 2.05 -3.29 7.37
CA LEU A 41 0.86 -2.64 6.84
C LEU A 41 0.23 -3.48 5.74
N ALA A 42 -1.10 -3.61 5.74
CA ALA A 42 -1.85 -4.23 4.64
C ALA A 42 -2.44 -3.13 3.75
N VAL A 43 -2.06 -3.13 2.48
CA VAL A 43 -2.46 -2.10 1.52
C VAL A 43 -3.26 -2.76 0.40
N ARG A 44 -4.49 -2.28 0.18
CA ARG A 44 -5.31 -2.75 -0.92
C ARG A 44 -4.66 -2.32 -2.24
N ILE A 45 -4.35 -3.29 -3.09
CA ILE A 45 -3.99 -3.03 -4.48
C ILE A 45 -5.31 -2.80 -5.21
N GLY A 46 -5.62 -1.54 -5.50
CA GLY A 46 -6.80 -1.19 -6.29
C GLY A 46 -6.71 -1.77 -7.71
N THR A 47 -7.84 -1.87 -8.40
CA THR A 47 -7.91 -2.24 -9.83
C THR A 47 -7.34 -1.15 -10.75
N ASN A 48 -6.42 -0.32 -10.28
CA ASN A 48 -5.60 0.55 -11.14
C ASN A 48 -4.59 -0.32 -11.88
N LEU A 49 -5.15 -1.14 -12.76
CA LEU A 49 -4.49 -1.70 -13.92
C LEU A 49 -3.92 -0.48 -14.63
N THR A 50 -2.60 -0.39 -14.69
CA THR A 50 -1.97 0.26 -15.83
C THR A 50 -2.64 -0.31 -17.09
N ALA A 51 -2.71 0.45 -18.20
CA ALA A 51 -3.44 0.04 -19.40
C ALA A 51 -3.08 -1.38 -19.92
N ASP A 52 -1.94 -1.93 -19.50
CA ASP A 52 -1.44 -3.30 -19.74
C ASP A 52 -1.93 -4.40 -18.79
N GLY A 53 -2.79 -4.11 -17.82
CA GLY A 53 -3.48 -5.13 -17.05
C GLY A 53 -2.63 -5.97 -16.07
N HIS A 54 -1.36 -5.63 -15.88
CA HIS A 54 -0.44 -6.37 -15.02
C HIS A 54 -0.23 -5.64 -13.69
N ASP A 55 -0.47 -6.31 -12.57
CA ASP A 55 -0.04 -5.85 -11.26
C ASP A 55 1.48 -5.70 -11.24
N CYS A 56 1.97 -4.47 -11.32
CA CYS A 56 3.39 -4.16 -11.32
C CYS A 56 4.07 -4.37 -9.95
N PHE A 57 3.32 -4.86 -8.94
CA PHE A 57 3.80 -5.09 -7.59
C PHE A 57 4.17 -6.55 -7.36
N GLN A 58 5.40 -6.77 -6.93
CA GLN A 58 5.95 -8.07 -6.56
C GLN A 58 6.49 -8.03 -5.13
N VAL A 59 6.61 -9.20 -4.52
CA VAL A 59 7.32 -9.33 -3.24
C VAL A 59 8.77 -8.92 -3.44
N GLY A 60 9.28 -8.04 -2.58
CA GLY A 60 10.60 -7.43 -2.70
C GLY A 60 10.58 -6.03 -3.31
N ASP A 61 9.48 -5.61 -3.94
CA ASP A 61 9.37 -4.25 -4.48
C ASP A 61 9.41 -3.21 -3.36
N LYS A 62 10.27 -2.21 -3.55
CA LYS A 62 10.26 -1.00 -2.75
C LYS A 62 9.09 -0.14 -3.19
N VAL A 63 8.32 0.32 -2.22
CA VAL A 63 7.10 1.08 -2.44
C VAL A 63 7.07 2.30 -1.55
N LYS A 64 6.47 3.36 -2.10
CA LYS A 64 6.05 4.53 -1.34
C LYS A 64 4.55 4.41 -1.10
N PHE A 65 4.10 4.87 0.06
CA PHE A 65 2.69 4.84 0.41
C PHE A 65 2.33 6.06 1.24
N THR A 66 1.05 6.44 1.24
CA THR A 66 0.53 7.48 2.12
C THR A 66 -0.32 6.84 3.20
N LEU A 67 0.13 6.96 4.44
CA LEU A 67 -0.62 6.60 5.63
C LEU A 67 -1.57 7.75 5.97
N MET A 68 -2.85 7.46 6.06
CA MET A 68 -3.89 8.37 6.54
C MET A 68 -4.33 7.92 7.92
N THR A 69 -3.97 8.72 8.92
CA THR A 69 -4.41 8.50 10.30
C THR A 69 -5.66 9.36 10.53
N GLY A 70 -6.79 8.69 10.78
CA GLY A 70 -8.05 9.33 11.15
C GLY A 70 -8.04 9.85 12.60
N PRO A 71 -9.16 10.42 13.08
CA PRO A 71 -9.38 10.69 14.51
C PRO A 71 -8.98 9.53 15.41
N ALA A 72 -8.58 9.86 16.64
CA ALA A 72 -8.13 8.90 17.64
C ALA A 72 -9.11 7.71 17.76
N GLY A 73 -8.64 6.52 17.40
CA GLY A 73 -9.41 5.27 17.42
C GLY A 73 -9.73 4.67 16.04
N GLU A 74 -9.61 5.42 14.95
CA GLU A 74 -9.72 4.83 13.61
C GLU A 74 -8.44 4.08 13.22
N CYS A 75 -8.62 2.91 12.59
CA CYS A 75 -7.51 2.17 12.03
C CYS A 75 -6.84 3.01 10.92
N PRO A 76 -5.51 3.15 10.95
CA PRO A 76 -4.81 3.91 9.92
C PRO A 76 -5.03 3.25 8.56
N ARG A 77 -5.33 4.06 7.55
CA ARG A 77 -5.58 3.60 6.18
C ARG A 77 -4.36 3.90 5.34
N VAL A 78 -3.97 2.96 4.49
CA VAL A 78 -2.89 3.19 3.53
C VAL A 78 -3.49 3.40 2.15
N GLN A 79 -3.07 4.45 1.47
CA GLN A 79 -3.44 4.76 0.08
C GLN A 79 -2.19 5.07 -0.75
N ASP A 80 -2.40 5.28 -2.05
CA ASP A 80 -1.37 5.75 -2.98
C ASP A 80 -0.11 4.87 -2.95
N LEU A 81 -0.30 3.56 -3.05
CA LEU A 81 0.83 2.63 -3.17
C LEU A 81 1.48 2.84 -4.55
N VAL A 82 2.72 3.30 -4.57
CA VAL A 82 3.49 3.54 -5.79
C VAL A 82 4.81 2.79 -5.71
N LYS A 83 5.20 2.13 -6.80
CA LYS A 83 6.53 1.51 -6.88
C LYS A 83 7.58 2.61 -6.81
N SER A 84 8.49 2.50 -5.85
CA SER A 84 9.66 3.38 -5.82
C SER A 84 10.50 2.96 -7.00
N ALA A 85 10.67 3.82 -8.01
CA ALA A 85 11.52 3.52 -9.15
C ALA A 85 12.91 3.17 -8.63
N ASP A 86 13.30 1.90 -8.74
CA ASP A 86 14.71 1.56 -8.76
C ASP A 86 15.19 2.09 -10.11
N THR A 87 16.04 3.12 -10.07
CA THR A 87 16.74 3.64 -11.24
C THR A 87 17.59 2.51 -11.81
N ASN A 88 17.01 1.70 -12.69
CA ASN A 88 17.76 0.79 -13.53
C ASN A 88 17.49 1.16 -14.98
N THR A 89 17.99 2.35 -15.33
CA THR A 89 18.31 2.75 -16.70
C THR A 89 19.23 1.67 -17.28
N PHE A 90 18.75 0.94 -18.28
CA PHE A 90 19.61 0.26 -19.24
C PHE A 90 19.72 1.12 -20.49
#